data_AF-A0A1H4BZ47-F1
#
_entry.id   AF-A0A1H4BZ47-F1
#
_cell.length_a   1.000
_cell.length_b   1.000
_cell.length_c   1.000
_cell.angle_alpha   90.00
_cell.angle_beta   90.00
_cell.angle_gamma   90.00
#
_symmetry.space_group_name_H-M   'P 1'
#
loop_
_entity.id
_entity.type
_entity.pdbx_description
1 polymer ?
#
loop_
_entity_poly.entity_id
_entity_poly.type
_entity_poly.pdbx_seq_one_letter_code
_entity_poly.pdbx_strand_id
1 'polypeptide(L)'
;MTNLTRRKFIKRGILALIGLVLLDSIWFEKYVIDWNYFDISKSKKNRIKIIQISDLHFDELRYFHKTIAKKINSIQPDLVFITGDSVDKTGKTASLNEFLQLIDQSIQKYAITGNWE
;
A
#
# COMPACT_ATOMS: atom_id res chain seq x y z
N MET A 1 9.66 1.54 48.03
CA MET A 1 10.34 0.97 46.84
C MET A 1 9.91 -0.48 46.69
N THR A 2 9.29 -0.88 45.57
CA THR A 2 8.80 -2.25 45.41
C THR A 2 9.97 -3.19 45.13
N ASN A 3 10.15 -4.22 45.96
CA ASN A 3 11.24 -5.20 45.80
C ASN A 3 11.02 -6.03 44.51
N LEU A 4 11.89 -5.81 43.53
CA LEU A 4 11.92 -6.52 42.25
C LEU A 4 12.63 -7.88 42.42
N THR A 5 11.84 -8.91 42.71
CA THR A 5 12.34 -10.29 42.74
C THR A 5 12.64 -10.81 41.32
N ARG A 6 13.65 -11.67 41.15
CA ARG A 6 14.04 -12.29 39.85
C ARG A 6 12.84 -12.85 39.06
N ARG A 7 11.88 -13.50 39.74
CA ARG A 7 10.65 -14.03 39.12
C ARG A 7 9.74 -12.93 38.55
N LYS A 8 9.60 -11.81 39.25
CA LYS A 8 8.80 -10.65 38.77
C LYS A 8 9.50 -9.94 37.60
N PHE A 9 10.84 -9.88 37.60
CA PHE A 9 11.61 -9.35 36.48
C PHE A 9 11.40 -10.17 35.20
N ILE A 10 11.55 -11.50 35.28
CA ILE A 10 11.35 -12.40 34.12
C ILE A 10 9.92 -12.31 33.59
N LYS A 11 8.91 -12.35 34.47
CA LYS A 11 7.50 -12.23 34.06
C LYS A 11 7.19 -10.90 33.35
N ARG A 12 7.75 -9.79 33.85
CA ARG A 12 7.60 -8.47 33.20
C ARG A 12 8.33 -8.40 31.87
N GLY A 13 9.52 -9.01 31.77
CA GLY A 13 10.27 -9.11 30.52
C GLY A 13 9.51 -9.90 29.44
N ILE A 14 8.94 -11.05 29.79
CA ILE A 14 8.11 -11.85 28.88
C ILE A 14 6.87 -11.05 28.46
N LEU A 15 6.19 -10.39 29.39
CA LEU A 15 5.01 -9.58 29.08
C LEU A 15 5.35 -8.41 28.14
N ALA A 16 6.50 -7.75 28.36
CA ALA A 16 6.97 -6.68 27.49
C ALA A 16 7.31 -7.21 26.08
N LEU A 17 7.91 -8.40 25.97
CA LEU A 17 8.21 -9.02 24.69
C LEU A 17 6.93 -9.39 23.92
N ILE A 18 5.93 -9.96 24.60
CA ILE A 18 4.62 -10.24 24.00
C ILE A 18 3.96 -8.94 23.53
N GLY A 19 4.00 -7.88 24.35
CA GLY A 19 3.49 -6.57 23.97
C GLY A 19 4.18 -5.99 22.73
N LEU A 20 5.50 -6.12 22.62
CA LEU A 20 6.27 -5.73 21.43
C LEU A 20 5.85 -6.50 20.19
N VAL A 21 5.69 -7.83 20.27
CA VAL A 21 5.25 -8.66 19.14
C VAL A 21 3.84 -8.31 18.69
N LEU A 22 2.92 -8.04 19.62
CA LEU A 22 1.55 -7.64 19.27
C LEU A 22 1.50 -6.25 18.64
N LEU A 23 2.31 -5.30 19.14
CA LEU A 23 2.45 -3.98 18.52
C LEU A 23 3.00 -4.09 17.10
N ASP A 24 4.02 -4.92 16.90
CA ASP A 24 4.59 -5.17 15.59
C ASP A 24 3.57 -5.80 14.64
N SER A 25 2.85 -6.85 15.05
CA SER A 25 1.82 -7.49 14.22
C SER A 25 0.69 -6.54 13.82
N ILE A 26 0.18 -5.71 14.75
CA ILE A 26 -0.91 -4.76 14.47
C ILE A 26 -0.45 -3.63 13.54
N TRP A 27 0.79 -3.18 13.66
CA TRP A 27 1.31 -2.05 12.88
C TRP A 27 1.87 -2.51 11.53
N PHE A 28 2.70 -3.55 11.50
CA PHE A 28 3.48 -3.92 10.32
C PHE A 28 2.62 -4.56 9.24
N GLU A 29 1.75 -5.53 9.58
CA GLU A 29 0.92 -6.23 8.58
C GLU A 29 -0.03 -5.27 7.83
N LYS A 30 -0.49 -4.20 8.49
CA LYS A 30 -1.43 -3.26 7.88
C LYS A 30 -0.79 -2.31 6.87
N TYR A 31 0.52 -2.09 6.93
CA TYR A 31 1.20 -1.07 6.12
C TYR A 31 2.20 -1.65 5.11
N VAL A 32 2.46 -2.95 5.12
CA VAL A 32 3.31 -3.61 4.12
C VAL A 32 2.52 -3.84 2.84
N ILE A 33 2.86 -3.06 1.80
CA ILE A 33 2.36 -3.27 0.45
C ILE A 33 3.25 -4.32 -0.22
N ASP A 34 2.67 -5.47 -0.55
CA ASP A 34 3.36 -6.47 -1.36
C ASP A 34 3.31 -6.10 -2.84
N TRP A 35 4.43 -6.28 -3.55
CA TRP A 35 4.55 -5.96 -4.97
C TRP A 35 4.87 -7.22 -5.75
N ASN A 36 3.91 -7.63 -6.58
CA ASN A 36 4.05 -8.80 -7.43
C ASN A 36 4.57 -8.40 -8.82
N TYR A 37 5.56 -9.13 -9.32
CA TYR A 37 6.21 -8.87 -10.59
C TYR A 37 6.07 -10.08 -11.51
N PHE A 38 5.48 -9.86 -12.69
CA PHE A 38 5.29 -10.89 -13.70
C PHE A 38 5.95 -10.45 -15.01
N ASP A 39 6.87 -11.27 -15.55
CA ASP A 39 7.43 -11.08 -16.89
C ASP A 39 6.79 -12.09 -17.85
N ILE A 40 5.87 -11.61 -18.68
CA ILE A 40 5.15 -12.42 -19.69
C ILE A 40 5.78 -12.20 -21.09
N SER A 41 6.88 -11.44 -21.18
CA SER A 41 7.49 -11.10 -22.46
C SER A 41 8.15 -12.33 -23.10
N LYS A 42 7.78 -12.62 -24.35
CA LYS A 42 8.43 -13.66 -25.16
C LYS A 42 9.80 -13.22 -25.70
N SER A 43 10.11 -11.92 -25.64
CA SER A 43 11.34 -11.33 -26.18
C SER A 43 11.81 -10.16 -25.32
N LYS A 44 13.12 -9.87 -25.38
CA LYS A 44 13.73 -8.69 -24.75
C LYS A 44 13.51 -7.39 -25.53
N LYS A 45 13.04 -7.47 -26.78
CA LYS A 45 12.73 -6.29 -27.62
C LYS A 45 11.29 -5.81 -27.37
N ASN A 46 11.10 -4.49 -27.35
CA ASN A 46 9.79 -3.82 -27.20
C ASN A 46 8.97 -4.30 -25.99
N ARG A 47 9.63 -4.40 -24.83
CA ARG A 47 8.94 -4.71 -23.58
C ARG A 47 8.08 -3.53 -23.16
N ILE A 48 6.89 -3.84 -22.68
CA ILE A 48 5.96 -2.87 -22.09
C ILE A 48 5.91 -3.18 -20.59
N LYS A 49 6.05 -2.14 -19.77
CA LYS A 49 5.93 -2.22 -18.33
C LYS A 49 4.59 -1.67 -17.89
N ILE A 50 3.82 -2.54 -17.24
CA ILE A 50 2.47 -2.24 -16.80
C ILE A 50 2.44 -2.38 -15.28
N ILE A 51 1.81 -1.43 -14.60
CA ILE A 51 1.42 -1.57 -13.20
C ILE A 51 -0.09 -1.69 -13.14
N GLN A 52 -0.58 -2.72 -12.46
CA GLN A 52 -1.99 -2.89 -12.14
C GLN A 52 -2.21 -2.63 -10.66
N ILE A 53 -3.25 -1.88 -10.33
CA ILE A 53 -3.69 -1.58 -8.96
C ILE A 53 -5.20 -1.86 -8.91
N SER A 54 -5.68 -2.54 -7.88
CA SER A 54 -7.11 -2.76 -7.64
C SER A 54 -7.45 -2.38 -6.20
N ASP A 55 -8.74 -2.21 -5.92
CA ASP A 55 -9.31 -2.11 -4.57
C ASP A 55 -8.59 -1.07 -3.70
N LEU A 56 -8.34 0.10 -4.29
CA LEU A 56 -7.67 1.21 -3.60
C LEU A 56 -8.48 1.70 -2.39
N HIS A 57 -9.82 1.52 -2.41
CA HIS A 57 -10.73 1.89 -1.32
C HIS A 57 -10.38 3.26 -0.72
N PHE A 58 -10.33 4.30 -1.56
CA PHE A 58 -9.97 5.64 -1.12
C PHE A 58 -11.04 6.23 -0.20
N ASP A 59 -10.74 6.23 1.08
CA ASP A 59 -11.42 7.07 2.09
C ASP A 59 -10.67 8.41 2.26
N GLU A 60 -9.35 8.36 2.49
CA GLU A 60 -8.47 9.51 2.71
C GLU A 60 -7.03 9.25 2.20
N LEU A 61 -6.31 10.31 1.83
CA LEU A 61 -4.91 10.21 1.38
C LEU A 61 -3.93 9.92 2.52
N ARG A 62 -3.70 8.63 2.79
CA ARG A 62 -2.73 8.14 3.78
C ARG A 62 -1.29 8.02 3.25
N TYR A 63 -0.34 7.84 4.17
CA TYR A 63 1.11 7.69 3.87
C TYR A 63 1.41 6.55 2.88
N PHE A 64 0.66 5.45 2.95
CA PHE A 64 0.88 4.30 2.07
C PHE A 64 0.60 4.66 0.60
N HIS A 65 -0.44 5.44 0.29
CA HIS A 65 -0.73 5.92 -1.07
C HIS A 65 0.41 6.77 -1.63
N LYS A 66 1.00 7.65 -0.81
CA LYS A 66 2.17 8.45 -1.21
C LYS A 66 3.37 7.55 -1.54
N THR A 67 3.55 6.48 -0.79
CA THR A 67 4.61 5.49 -1.04
C THR A 67 4.37 4.72 -2.34
N ILE A 68 3.12 4.34 -2.63
CA ILE A 68 2.72 3.73 -3.90
C ILE A 68 3.03 4.66 -5.06
N ALA A 69 2.55 5.91 -5.01
CA ALA A 69 2.79 6.89 -6.06
C ALA A 69 4.28 7.14 -6.30
N LYS A 70 5.07 7.27 -5.22
CA LYS A 70 6.53 7.42 -5.31
C LYS A 70 7.19 6.22 -5.99
N LYS A 71 6.73 5.00 -5.69
CA LYS A 71 7.26 3.79 -6.31
C LYS A 71 6.86 3.70 -7.79
N ILE A 72 5.63 4.03 -8.16
CA ILE A 72 5.19 4.13 -9.57
C ILE A 72 6.08 5.10 -10.33
N ASN A 73 6.28 6.31 -9.80
CA ASN A 73 7.11 7.33 -10.42
C ASN A 73 8.59 6.93 -10.53
N SER A 74 9.11 6.12 -9.59
CA SER A 74 10.46 5.57 -9.68
C SER A 74 10.58 4.46 -10.73
N ILE A 75 9.51 3.69 -10.93
CA ILE A 75 9.48 2.58 -11.88
C ILE A 75 9.34 3.10 -13.32
N GLN A 76 8.69 4.25 -13.51
CA GLN A 76 8.35 4.83 -14.83
C GLN A 76 7.73 3.77 -15.75
N PRO A 77 6.55 3.21 -15.41
CA PRO A 77 5.84 2.29 -16.29
C PRO A 77 5.31 3.03 -17.53
N ASP A 78 5.08 2.27 -18.59
CA ASP A 78 4.40 2.79 -19.78
C ASP A 78 2.91 3.03 -19.48
N LEU A 79 2.32 2.16 -18.65
CA LEU A 79 0.88 2.15 -18.36
C LEU A 79 0.60 1.84 -16.89
N VAL A 80 -0.40 2.53 -16.35
CA VAL A 80 -1.01 2.20 -15.05
C VAL A 80 -2.49 1.86 -15.26
N PHE A 81 -2.90 0.67 -14.85
CA PHE A 81 -4.30 0.25 -14.84
C PHE A 81 -4.84 0.24 -13.41
N ILE A 82 -6.01 0.84 -13.24
CA ILE A 82 -6.78 0.84 -12.01
C ILE A 82 -8.04 0.00 -12.26
N THR A 83 -8.10 -1.18 -11.66
CA THR A 83 -9.10 -2.22 -12.02
C THR A 83 -10.17 -2.40 -10.95
N GLY A 84 -10.94 -1.34 -10.68
CA GLY A 84 -12.13 -1.39 -9.83
C GLY A 84 -11.92 -1.02 -8.36
N ASP A 85 -13.04 -0.68 -7.72
CA ASP A 85 -13.21 -0.32 -6.30
C ASP A 85 -12.17 0.71 -5.83
N SER A 86 -12.00 1.77 -6.64
CA SER A 86 -11.04 2.83 -6.32
C SER A 86 -11.58 3.78 -5.27
N VAL A 87 -12.90 3.96 -5.23
CA VAL A 87 -13.60 4.87 -4.32
C VAL A 87 -14.67 4.11 -3.51
N ASP A 88 -14.69 4.30 -2.19
CA ASP A 88 -15.67 3.66 -1.29
C ASP A 88 -17.11 4.15 -1.49
N LYS A 89 -17.25 5.39 -1.99
CA LYS A 89 -18.52 6.07 -2.23
C LYS A 89 -18.36 7.06 -3.38
N THR A 90 -19.33 7.11 -4.27
CA THR A 90 -19.45 8.03 -5.43
C THR A 90 -19.20 9.53 -5.14
N GLY A 91 -19.14 9.96 -3.87
CA GLY A 91 -18.84 11.34 -3.46
C GLY A 91 -17.37 11.66 -3.08
N LYS A 92 -16.44 10.69 -3.07
CA LYS A 92 -15.04 10.89 -2.62
C LYS A 92 -14.00 10.96 -3.75
N THR A 93 -14.40 11.45 -4.92
CA THR A 93 -13.52 11.59 -6.10
C THR A 93 -12.35 12.56 -5.87
N ALA A 94 -12.44 13.46 -4.89
CA ALA A 94 -11.36 14.39 -4.55
C ALA A 94 -10.09 13.70 -4.06
N SER A 95 -10.21 12.71 -3.17
CA SER A 95 -9.05 11.97 -2.63
C SER A 95 -8.39 11.08 -3.68
N LEU A 96 -9.18 10.51 -4.60
CA LEU A 96 -8.64 9.81 -5.76
C LEU A 96 -7.86 10.77 -6.67
N ASN A 97 -8.38 11.97 -6.92
CA ASN A 97 -7.70 12.98 -7.72
C ASN A 97 -6.36 13.40 -7.08
N GLU A 98 -6.32 13.61 -5.76
CA GLU A 98 -5.06 13.89 -5.04
C GLU A 98 -4.03 12.80 -5.26
N PHE A 99 -4.42 11.52 -5.19
CA PHE A 99 -3.52 10.41 -5.47
C PHE A 99 -3.04 10.38 -6.92
N LEU A 100 -3.95 10.59 -7.88
CA LEU A 100 -3.60 10.60 -9.30
C LEU A 100 -2.65 11.76 -9.67
N GLN A 101 -2.72 12.88 -8.94
CA GLN A 101 -1.79 14.00 -9.06
C GLN A 101 -0.39 13.71 -8.50
N LEU A 102 -0.26 12.78 -7.54
CA LEU A 102 1.05 12.35 -7.06
C LEU A 102 1.78 11.48 -8.09
N ILE A 103 1.06 10.83 -8.99
CA ILE A 103 1.65 10.03 -10.07
C ILE A 103 2.00 10.97 -11.23
N ASP A 104 3.20 10.80 -11.79
CA ASP A 104 3.69 11.54 -12.96
C ASP A 104 2.60 11.63 -14.05
N GLN A 105 2.38 12.83 -14.57
CA GLN A 105 1.33 13.12 -15.55
C GLN A 105 1.66 12.60 -16.95
N SER A 106 2.93 12.31 -17.22
CA SER A 106 3.38 11.69 -18.48
C SER A 106 3.00 10.21 -18.57
N ILE A 107 2.78 9.54 -17.44
CA ILE A 107 2.38 8.14 -17.38
C ILE A 107 0.90 8.03 -17.75
N GLN A 108 0.59 7.17 -18.72
CA GLN A 108 -0.78 6.98 -19.15
C GLN A 108 -1.54 6.07 -18.18
N LYS A 109 -2.70 6.54 -17.73
CA LYS A 109 -3.50 5.95 -16.66
C LYS A 109 -4.87 5.56 -17.22
N TYR A 110 -5.30 4.34 -16.96
CA TYR A 110 -6.61 3.83 -17.34
C TYR A 110 -7.32 3.29 -16.11
N ALA A 111 -8.60 3.62 -15.95
CA ALA A 111 -9.42 3.15 -14.85
C ALA A 111 -10.72 2.56 -15.39
N ILE A 112 -11.17 1.47 -14.77
CA ILE A 112 -12.52 0.93 -14.92
C ILE A 112 -13.24 1.02 -13.57
N THR A 113 -14.55 1.26 -13.61
CA THR A 113 -15.34 1.38 -12.39
C THR A 113 -15.59 0.01 -11.76
N GLY A 114 -15.56 -0.03 -10.43
CA GLY A 114 -15.90 -1.20 -9.65
C GLY A 114 -17.40 -1.36 -9.41
N ASN A 115 -17.77 -2.17 -8.42
CA ASN A 115 -19.16 -2.38 -8.02
C ASN A 115 -19.64 -1.30 -7.03
N TRP A 116 -18.72 -0.61 -6.36
CA TRP A 116 -19.00 0.41 -5.34
C TRP A 116 -18.99 1.86 -5.87
N GLU A 117 -18.73 2.03 -7.17
CA GLU A 117 -18.66 3.30 -7.92
C GLU A 117 -19.85 3.49 -8.86
#